data_AF-A0A5N5IEZ5-F1
#
_entry.id   AF-A0A5N5IEZ5-F1
#
_cell.length_a   1.000
_cell.length_b   1.000
_cell.length_c   1.000
_cell.angle_alpha   90.00
_cell.angle_beta   90.00
_cell.angle_gamma   90.00
#
_symmetry.space_group_name_H-M   'P 1'
#
loop_
_entity.id
_entity.type
_entity.pdbx_description
1 polymer ?
#
loop_
_entity_poly.entity_id
_entity_poly.type
_entity_poly.pdbx_seq_one_letter_code
_entity_poly.pdbx_strand_id
1 'polypeptide(L)'
;MSTEINSFCVTMPTYASVCRVSLSANAHSKCIQKNKASNYLTQCEYLRIVEIPTTDEVEWFSKASPTGSDSKKYALSGWNLNNFPRLPGSALCFEASDISGVLVPWLYVGMCFSSFCWHVEDHHLYSLNYLHWGDPKVWYGVSGSHAMDLERTMRAYLPDLSEGVPLHRAVQHSGEFVLTLPRAYHAGFNSGFYCAEAMNVAPVDWLEHGQNAVELCSEQSRKTAISHDKLLLGSAREAVQALWEKSFFGKKTT
;
A
#
# COMPACT_ATOMS: atom_id res chain seq x y z
N MET A 1 -21.86 -27.00 -28.61
CA MET A 1 -20.56 -26.51 -29.12
C MET A 1 -20.70 -25.01 -29.29
N SER A 2 -20.43 -24.26 -28.22
CA SER A 2 -20.37 -22.80 -28.21
C SER A 2 -19.41 -22.43 -27.09
N THR A 3 -18.22 -22.10 -27.55
CA THR A 3 -17.09 -21.51 -26.83
C THR A 3 -17.50 -20.22 -26.13
N GLU A 4 -17.36 -20.16 -24.80
CA GLU A 4 -17.16 -18.91 -24.08
C GLU A 4 -15.82 -18.99 -23.33
N ILE A 5 -14.94 -18.10 -23.75
CA ILE A 5 -13.56 -17.80 -23.36
C ILE A 5 -13.64 -16.26 -23.27
N ASN A 6 -13.15 -15.51 -22.28
CA ASN A 6 -12.27 -15.73 -21.15
C ASN A 6 -12.42 -14.48 -20.28
N SER A 7 -12.36 -14.59 -18.95
CA SER A 7 -11.89 -13.46 -18.15
C SER A 7 -10.39 -13.35 -18.37
N PHE A 8 -9.99 -12.41 -19.21
CA PHE A 8 -8.60 -12.13 -19.55
C PHE A 8 -7.96 -11.35 -18.40
N CYS A 9 -7.17 -12.01 -17.56
CA CYS A 9 -6.13 -11.33 -16.79
C CYS A 9 -4.96 -11.04 -17.74
N VAL A 10 -5.04 -9.92 -18.47
CA VAL A 10 -3.93 -9.42 -19.28
C VAL A 10 -2.94 -8.73 -18.34
N THR A 11 -1.68 -9.13 -18.45
CA THR A 11 -0.51 -8.56 -17.78
C THR A 11 -0.38 -7.03 -17.95
N MET A 12 -0.23 -6.34 -16.80
CA MET A 12 0.51 -5.08 -16.49
C MET A 12 0.66 -4.00 -17.58
N PRO A 13 0.33 -2.72 -17.28
CA PRO A 13 1.35 -1.85 -16.66
C PRO A 13 0.81 -0.90 -15.57
N THR A 14 1.60 -0.76 -14.50
CA THR A 14 1.83 0.47 -13.69
C THR A 14 0.73 1.54 -13.73
N TYR A 15 -0.43 1.26 -13.16
CA TYR A 15 -1.37 2.22 -12.57
C TYR A 15 -2.20 1.39 -11.61
N ALA A 16 -2.43 1.91 -10.40
CA ALA A 16 -3.17 1.23 -9.33
C ALA A 16 -4.34 0.40 -9.86
N SER A 17 -4.21 -0.92 -9.76
CA SER A 17 -5.25 -1.85 -10.17
C SER A 17 -6.33 -1.85 -9.09
N VAL A 18 -7.32 -0.97 -9.22
CA VAL A 18 -8.55 -1.11 -8.44
C VAL A 18 -9.27 -2.35 -8.98
N CYS A 19 -9.14 -3.48 -8.30
CA CYS A 19 -10.05 -4.60 -8.53
C CYS A 19 -11.45 -4.20 -8.06
N ARG A 20 -12.35 -3.95 -9.01
CA ARG A 20 -13.77 -3.79 -8.76
C ARG A 20 -14.38 -5.14 -8.43
N VAL A 21 -14.70 -5.38 -7.16
CA VAL A 21 -15.60 -6.46 -6.73
C VAL A 21 -16.99 -5.85 -6.54
N SER A 22 -17.97 -6.31 -7.31
CA SER A 22 -19.34 -5.78 -7.33
C SER A 22 -20.25 -6.52 -6.34
N LEU A 23 -21.23 -5.82 -5.75
CA LEU A 23 -22.18 -6.34 -4.75
C LEU A 23 -23.62 -6.19 -5.25
N SER A 24 -24.51 -7.14 -4.91
CA SER A 24 -25.96 -6.95 -5.13
C SER A 24 -26.59 -5.95 -4.15
N ALA A 25 -27.62 -5.22 -4.59
CA ALA A 25 -28.44 -4.31 -3.78
C ALA A 25 -29.03 -4.95 -2.50
N ASN A 26 -29.14 -6.29 -2.48
CA ASN A 26 -29.68 -7.06 -1.37
C ASN A 26 -28.66 -7.25 -0.22
N ALA A 27 -27.36 -7.34 -0.54
CA ALA A 27 -26.29 -7.32 0.47
C ALA A 27 -26.13 -5.92 1.07
N HIS A 28 -26.29 -4.89 0.25
CA HIS A 28 -26.23 -3.49 0.65
C HIS A 28 -27.35 -3.11 1.63
N SER A 29 -28.61 -3.49 1.34
CA SER A 29 -29.73 -3.28 2.28
C SER A 29 -29.56 -4.04 3.60
N LYS A 30 -28.98 -5.25 3.57
CA LYS A 30 -28.67 -6.00 4.80
C LYS A 30 -27.54 -5.37 5.63
N CYS A 31 -26.58 -4.69 5.00
CA CYS A 31 -25.50 -3.98 5.67
C CYS A 31 -25.99 -2.66 6.29
N ILE A 32 -26.77 -1.87 5.54
CA ILE A 32 -27.38 -0.62 6.04
C ILE A 32 -28.38 -0.88 7.18
N GLN A 33 -29.18 -1.96 7.10
CA GLN A 33 -30.09 -2.31 8.20
C GLN A 33 -29.40 -2.89 9.43
N LYS A 34 -28.15 -3.37 9.30
CA LYS A 34 -27.35 -3.88 10.41
C LYS A 34 -26.27 -2.87 10.77
N ASN A 35 -26.64 -1.82 11.51
CA ASN A 35 -25.73 -0.92 12.23
C ASN A 35 -24.77 -1.61 13.25
N LYS A 36 -24.64 -2.95 13.21
CA LYS A 36 -23.81 -3.82 14.06
C LYS A 36 -23.44 -5.16 13.39
N ALA A 37 -23.17 -5.20 12.08
CA ALA A 37 -22.56 -6.41 11.53
C ALA A 37 -21.12 -6.55 12.09
N SER A 38 -20.81 -7.67 12.72
CA SER A 38 -19.44 -7.97 13.17
C SER A 38 -18.51 -8.04 11.95
N ASN A 39 -17.27 -7.55 12.07
CA ASN A 39 -16.23 -7.63 11.03
C ASN A 39 -16.10 -9.05 10.43
N TYR A 40 -16.34 -10.07 11.25
CA TYR A 40 -16.35 -11.47 10.81
C TYR A 40 -17.48 -11.78 9.81
N LEU A 41 -18.69 -11.29 10.07
CA LEU A 41 -19.83 -11.49 9.17
C LEU A 41 -19.63 -10.75 7.85
N THR A 42 -19.14 -9.50 7.90
CA THR A 42 -18.80 -8.73 6.70
C THR A 42 -17.73 -9.46 5.89
N GLN A 43 -16.72 -10.05 6.53
CA GLN A 43 -15.71 -10.86 5.86
C GLN A 43 -16.29 -12.10 5.17
N CYS A 44 -17.14 -12.87 5.86
CA CYS A 44 -17.78 -14.05 5.26
C CYS A 44 -18.64 -13.68 4.04
N GLU A 45 -19.36 -12.55 4.11
CA GLU A 45 -20.14 -12.05 2.97
C GLU A 45 -19.23 -11.60 1.82
N TYR A 46 -18.13 -10.91 2.11
CA TYR A 46 -17.17 -10.48 1.09
C TYR A 46 -16.58 -11.66 0.32
N LEU A 47 -16.05 -12.65 1.04
CA LEU A 47 -15.43 -13.84 0.43
C LEU A 47 -16.44 -14.59 -0.43
N ARG A 48 -17.69 -14.73 0.03
CA ARG A 48 -18.77 -15.33 -0.77
C ARG A 48 -19.03 -14.55 -2.06
N ILE A 49 -18.98 -13.21 -2.02
CA ILE A 49 -19.25 -12.37 -3.20
C ILE A 49 -18.10 -12.42 -4.20
N VAL A 50 -16.85 -12.44 -3.73
CA VAL A 50 -15.67 -12.62 -4.60
C VAL A 50 -15.75 -13.95 -5.36
N GLU A 51 -16.30 -14.98 -4.74
CA GLU A 51 -16.51 -16.30 -5.36
C GLU A 51 -17.69 -16.34 -6.34
N ILE A 52 -18.67 -15.41 -6.26
CA ILE A 52 -19.90 -15.40 -7.08
C ILE A 52 -20.32 -13.94 -7.42
N PRO A 53 -19.88 -13.37 -8.57
CA PRO A 53 -20.04 -11.94 -8.86
C PRO A 53 -21.44 -11.55 -9.36
N THR A 54 -21.96 -10.38 -8.91
CA THR A 54 -23.12 -9.67 -9.50
C THR A 54 -22.90 -8.13 -9.42
N THR A 55 -23.32 -7.38 -10.45
CA THR A 55 -22.87 -6.00 -10.81
C THR A 55 -23.68 -4.83 -10.20
N ASP A 56 -23.01 -3.70 -9.87
CA ASP A 56 -23.43 -2.28 -10.05
C ASP A 56 -22.43 -1.26 -9.41
N GLU A 57 -22.42 0.04 -9.83
CA GLU A 57 -21.37 1.08 -9.62
C GLU A 57 -21.81 2.36 -8.85
N VAL A 58 -20.89 3.12 -8.19
CA VAL A 58 -21.12 4.48 -7.59
C VAL A 58 -19.85 5.38 -7.57
N GLU A 59 -20.03 6.73 -7.63
CA GLU A 59 -19.04 7.84 -7.73
C GLU A 59 -18.85 8.75 -6.46
N TRP A 60 -17.95 9.75 -6.54
CA TRP A 60 -17.09 10.37 -5.49
C TRP A 60 -17.26 11.91 -5.22
N PHE A 61 -16.89 12.40 -4.01
CA PHE A 61 -16.52 13.81 -3.71
C PHE A 61 -15.40 13.99 -2.63
N SER A 62 -14.59 15.06 -2.74
CA SER A 62 -13.34 15.31 -1.98
C SER A 62 -13.38 16.38 -0.87
N LYS A 63 -12.52 16.12 0.15
CA LYS A 63 -11.72 16.99 1.06
C LYS A 63 -12.40 17.88 2.12
N ALA A 64 -11.94 17.71 3.37
CA ALA A 64 -12.01 18.71 4.45
C ALA A 64 -10.66 18.79 5.18
N SER A 65 -10.22 20.01 5.55
CA SER A 65 -9.03 20.26 6.38
C SER A 65 -9.43 20.72 7.79
N PRO A 66 -8.73 20.33 8.87
CA PRO A 66 -9.03 20.78 10.22
C PRO A 66 -8.27 22.07 10.61
N THR A 67 -8.94 22.97 11.35
CA THR A 67 -8.41 24.23 11.90
C THR A 67 -8.24 24.15 13.43
N GLY A 68 -7.07 24.52 13.98
CA GLY A 68 -6.84 24.56 15.44
C GLY A 68 -5.35 24.66 15.87
N SER A 69 -5.05 24.91 17.15
CA SER A 69 -3.66 25.03 17.67
C SER A 69 -2.94 23.67 17.73
N ASP A 70 -3.65 22.59 18.03
CA ASP A 70 -3.13 21.21 17.93
C ASP A 70 -2.80 20.83 16.49
N SER A 71 -3.42 21.50 15.50
CA SER A 71 -3.13 21.32 14.08
C SER A 71 -1.65 21.56 13.77
N LYS A 72 -0.99 22.52 14.45
CA LYS A 72 0.44 22.78 14.24
C LYS A 72 1.33 21.63 14.73
N LYS A 73 0.97 21.00 15.86
CA LYS A 73 1.70 19.83 16.39
C LYS A 73 1.62 18.65 15.40
N TYR A 74 0.43 18.36 14.88
CA TYR A 74 0.24 17.27 13.92
C TYR A 74 0.81 17.60 12.53
N ALA A 75 0.76 18.86 12.11
CA ALA A 75 1.37 19.31 10.85
C ALA A 75 2.89 19.11 10.84
N LEU A 76 3.57 19.31 11.98
CA LEU A 76 5.02 19.15 12.11
C LEU A 76 5.45 17.75 12.56
N SER A 77 4.50 16.85 12.84
CA SER A 77 4.81 15.49 13.28
C SER A 77 5.51 14.70 12.17
N GLY A 78 6.51 13.90 12.52
CA GLY A 78 7.11 12.95 11.59
C GLY A 78 6.12 11.88 11.12
N TRP A 79 5.11 11.55 11.95
CA TRP A 79 4.04 10.61 11.60
C TRP A 79 2.98 11.19 10.65
N ASN A 80 3.09 12.48 10.29
CA ASN A 80 2.30 13.03 9.22
C ASN A 80 2.84 12.51 7.89
N LEU A 81 2.00 11.83 7.12
CA LEU A 81 2.39 11.19 5.86
C LEU A 81 2.93 12.19 4.83
N ASN A 82 2.62 13.48 4.94
CA ASN A 82 3.20 14.52 4.08
C ASN A 82 4.69 14.79 4.39
N ASN A 83 5.14 14.51 5.62
CA ASN A 83 6.52 14.68 6.05
C ASN A 83 7.31 13.37 5.98
N PHE A 84 6.62 12.25 6.17
CA PHE A 84 7.20 10.92 6.39
C PHE A 84 8.22 10.46 5.33
N PRO A 85 7.99 10.63 4.01
CA PRO A 85 8.94 10.19 2.97
C PRO A 85 10.29 10.90 3.03
N ARG A 86 10.32 12.15 3.52
CA ARG A 86 11.49 13.02 3.49
C ARG A 86 12.16 13.17 4.86
N LEU A 87 11.76 12.37 5.84
CA LEU A 87 12.43 12.35 7.14
C LEU A 87 13.89 11.91 6.98
N PRO A 88 14.81 12.44 7.82
CA PRO A 88 16.19 11.97 7.87
C PRO A 88 16.24 10.45 8.05
N GLY A 89 17.04 9.77 7.22
CA GLY A 89 17.13 8.31 7.18
C GLY A 89 16.26 7.64 6.11
N SER A 90 15.32 8.36 5.49
CA SER A 90 14.63 7.90 4.28
C SER A 90 15.37 8.36 3.02
N ALA A 91 15.79 7.43 2.16
CA ALA A 91 16.45 7.70 0.90
C ALA A 91 15.58 8.50 -0.08
N LEU A 92 14.26 8.49 0.08
CA LEU A 92 13.34 9.32 -0.72
C LEU A 92 13.57 10.83 -0.52
N CYS A 93 14.26 11.26 0.54
CA CYS A 93 14.61 12.67 0.74
C CYS A 93 15.52 13.23 -0.38
N PHE A 94 16.22 12.37 -1.12
CA PHE A 94 17.08 12.75 -2.24
C PHE A 94 16.33 12.87 -3.58
N GLU A 95 15.03 12.57 -3.61
CA GLU A 95 14.18 12.85 -4.76
C GLU A 95 13.55 14.25 -4.65
N ALA A 96 13.87 15.09 -5.63
CA ALA A 96 13.41 16.48 -5.68
C ALA A 96 12.00 16.60 -6.26
N SER A 97 11.59 15.63 -7.07
CA SER A 97 10.28 15.63 -7.74
C SER A 97 9.19 15.15 -6.80
N ASP A 98 8.02 15.78 -6.81
CA ASP A 98 6.85 15.34 -6.05
C ASP A 98 6.13 14.21 -6.81
N ILE A 99 6.69 13.00 -6.74
CA ILE A 99 6.13 11.83 -7.40
C ILE A 99 4.84 11.41 -6.70
N SER A 100 3.73 11.50 -7.42
CA SER A 100 2.40 11.15 -6.92
C SER A 100 2.36 9.69 -6.44
N GLY A 101 1.92 9.46 -5.20
CA GLY A 101 1.83 8.13 -4.59
C GLY A 101 3.10 7.69 -3.88
N VAL A 102 4.28 8.20 -4.30
CA VAL A 102 5.58 7.83 -3.75
C VAL A 102 6.16 8.87 -2.80
N LEU A 103 5.94 10.17 -3.07
CA LEU A 103 6.34 11.31 -2.21
C LEU A 103 5.15 12.21 -1.82
N VAL A 104 4.06 12.18 -2.59
CA VAL A 104 2.81 12.86 -2.27
C VAL A 104 1.77 11.80 -1.85
N PRO A 105 1.21 11.87 -0.64
CA PRO A 105 0.28 10.86 -0.16
C PRO A 105 -0.97 10.72 -1.03
N TRP A 106 -1.47 9.50 -1.12
CA TRP A 106 -2.74 9.20 -1.79
C TRP A 106 -3.86 9.01 -0.79
N LEU A 107 -5.02 9.60 -1.10
CA LEU A 107 -6.24 9.48 -0.31
C LEU A 107 -7.15 8.39 -0.88
N TYR A 108 -7.63 7.52 -0.01
CA TYR A 108 -8.56 6.45 -0.32
C TYR A 108 -9.83 6.66 0.49
N VAL A 109 -10.93 7.01 -0.17
CA VAL A 109 -12.27 6.94 0.43
C VAL A 109 -13.01 5.82 -0.26
N GLY A 110 -13.69 5.01 0.52
CA GLY A 110 -14.50 3.94 -0.02
C GLY A 110 -15.63 3.56 0.90
N MET A 111 -16.32 2.52 0.51
CA MET A 111 -17.54 2.01 1.14
C MET A 111 -17.38 0.54 1.51
N CYS A 112 -18.44 -0.04 2.05
CA CYS A 112 -18.45 -1.47 2.36
C CYS A 112 -18.06 -2.29 1.12
N PHE A 113 -17.12 -3.21 1.32
CA PHE A 113 -16.54 -4.09 0.33
C PHE A 113 -15.71 -3.44 -0.79
N SER A 114 -15.46 -2.13 -0.73
CA SER A 114 -14.39 -1.53 -1.55
C SER A 114 -13.09 -2.27 -1.28
N SER A 115 -12.43 -2.75 -2.34
CA SER A 115 -11.33 -3.72 -2.26
C SER A 115 -10.08 -3.21 -2.94
N PHE A 116 -8.93 -3.71 -2.51
CA PHE A 116 -7.66 -3.60 -3.21
C PHE A 116 -7.08 -5.00 -3.40
N CYS A 117 -6.73 -5.30 -4.65
CA CYS A 117 -6.26 -6.63 -5.04
C CYS A 117 -4.85 -6.92 -4.54
N TRP A 118 -4.42 -8.18 -4.65
CA TRP A 118 -3.05 -8.57 -4.36
C TRP A 118 -2.05 -7.76 -5.19
N HIS A 119 -1.20 -7.02 -4.51
CA HIS A 119 -0.11 -6.26 -5.13
C HIS A 119 1.07 -6.09 -4.18
N VAL A 120 2.20 -5.63 -4.74
CA VAL A 120 3.37 -5.13 -4.02
C VAL A 120 3.58 -3.68 -4.41
N GLU A 121 4.22 -2.91 -3.53
CA GLU A 121 4.58 -1.51 -3.80
C GLU A 121 5.59 -1.40 -4.96
N ASP A 122 5.52 -0.29 -5.69
CA ASP A 122 6.52 0.03 -6.70
C ASP A 122 7.92 0.08 -6.06
N HIS A 123 8.92 -0.46 -6.75
CA HIS A 123 10.30 -0.59 -6.24
C HIS A 123 10.42 -1.35 -4.91
N HIS A 124 9.42 -2.15 -4.54
CA HIS A 124 9.37 -2.85 -3.27
C HIS A 124 9.57 -1.91 -2.07
N LEU A 125 9.09 -0.67 -2.18
CA LEU A 125 9.14 0.30 -1.09
C LEU A 125 8.36 -0.20 0.14
N TYR A 126 8.69 0.36 1.30
CA TYR A 126 7.77 0.29 2.43
C TYR A 126 6.53 1.15 2.11
N SER A 127 5.38 0.77 2.65
CA SER A 127 4.15 1.56 2.55
C SER A 127 3.52 1.70 3.93
N LEU A 128 3.18 2.94 4.29
CA LEU A 128 2.52 3.27 5.54
C LEU A 128 1.11 3.79 5.22
N ASN A 129 0.11 3.09 5.71
CA ASN A 129 -1.30 3.46 5.57
C ASN A 129 -1.86 3.94 6.91
N TYR A 130 -2.47 5.12 6.93
CA TYR A 130 -3.18 5.68 8.08
C TYR A 130 -4.67 5.74 7.81
N LEU A 131 -5.48 5.14 8.69
CA LEU A 131 -6.94 5.21 8.59
C LEU A 131 -7.45 6.41 9.40
N HIS A 132 -7.76 7.52 8.73
CA HIS A 132 -8.19 8.75 9.40
C HIS A 132 -9.48 8.53 10.20
N TRP A 133 -10.52 8.04 9.54
CA TRP A 133 -11.84 7.83 10.15
C TRP A 133 -12.69 6.83 9.36
N GLY A 134 -13.76 6.37 10.00
CA GLY A 134 -14.74 5.46 9.43
C GLY A 134 -14.56 4.00 9.85
N ASP A 135 -15.18 3.11 9.08
CA ASP A 135 -15.27 1.69 9.43
C ASP A 135 -13.94 0.93 9.21
N PRO A 136 -13.73 -0.20 9.92
CA PRO A 136 -12.46 -0.91 9.87
C PRO A 136 -12.09 -1.45 8.48
N LYS A 137 -10.80 -1.40 8.16
CA LYS A 137 -10.19 -1.97 6.95
C LYS A 137 -9.54 -3.31 7.28
N VAL A 138 -9.87 -4.35 6.52
CA VAL A 138 -9.29 -5.69 6.67
C VAL A 138 -8.15 -5.86 5.67
N TRP A 139 -7.00 -6.31 6.17
CA TRP A 139 -5.79 -6.55 5.41
C TRP A 139 -5.41 -8.01 5.44
N TYR A 140 -4.91 -8.48 4.30
CA TYR A 140 -4.24 -9.75 4.11
C TYR A 140 -2.83 -9.47 3.59
N GLY A 141 -1.85 -10.14 4.15
CA GLY A 141 -0.44 -9.93 3.83
C GLY A 141 0.33 -11.24 3.72
N VAL A 142 1.24 -11.29 2.75
CA VAL A 142 2.24 -12.36 2.58
C VAL A 142 3.60 -11.71 2.64
N SER A 143 4.49 -12.25 3.48
CA SER A 143 5.86 -11.73 3.63
C SER A 143 6.61 -11.73 2.29
N GLY A 144 7.49 -10.74 2.09
CA GLY A 144 8.34 -10.65 0.90
C GLY A 144 9.21 -11.89 0.66
N SER A 145 9.55 -12.64 1.72
CA SER A 145 10.27 -13.92 1.62
C SER A 145 9.47 -15.01 0.89
N HIS A 146 8.14 -14.94 0.92
CA HIS A 146 7.22 -15.89 0.28
C HIS A 146 6.56 -15.31 -0.98
N ALA A 147 7.01 -14.15 -1.46
CA ALA A 147 6.45 -13.49 -2.64
C ALA A 147 6.50 -14.40 -3.89
N MET A 148 7.64 -15.07 -4.10
CA MET A 148 7.83 -16.02 -5.21
C MET A 148 6.89 -17.23 -5.11
N ASP A 149 6.60 -17.69 -3.90
CA ASP A 149 5.70 -18.82 -3.67
C ASP A 149 4.27 -18.42 -4.00
N LEU A 150 3.84 -17.23 -3.55
CA LEU A 150 2.54 -16.67 -3.92
C LEU A 150 2.40 -16.48 -5.43
N GLU A 151 3.39 -15.90 -6.09
CA GLU A 151 3.40 -15.74 -7.55
C GLU A 151 3.33 -17.09 -8.27
N ARG A 152 4.02 -18.12 -7.76
CA ARG A 152 3.98 -19.47 -8.31
C ARG A 152 2.59 -20.08 -8.15
N THR A 153 1.99 -19.95 -6.97
CA THR A 153 0.62 -20.43 -6.70
C THR A 153 -0.39 -19.70 -7.58
N MET A 154 -0.32 -18.37 -7.71
CA MET A 154 -1.19 -17.58 -8.60
C MET A 154 -1.06 -18.00 -10.08
N ARG A 155 0.15 -18.35 -10.54
CA ARG A 155 0.38 -18.85 -11.92
C ARG A 155 -0.14 -20.27 -12.13
N ALA A 156 -0.03 -21.13 -11.12
CA ALA A 156 -0.43 -22.53 -11.19
C ALA A 156 -1.94 -22.72 -10.97
N TYR A 157 -2.55 -21.90 -10.13
CA TYR A 157 -3.93 -22.04 -9.66
C TYR A 157 -4.65 -20.68 -9.67
N LEU A 158 -5.53 -20.50 -10.65
CA LEU A 158 -6.74 -19.71 -10.45
C LEU A 158 -7.86 -20.77 -10.35
N PRO A 159 -8.35 -21.16 -9.15
CA PRO A 159 -8.89 -20.28 -8.11
C PRO A 159 -8.49 -20.60 -6.65
N ASP A 160 -7.60 -21.55 -6.38
CA ASP A 160 -7.27 -21.98 -5.00
C ASP A 160 -5.88 -21.50 -4.57
N LEU A 161 -5.78 -20.24 -4.16
CA LEU A 161 -4.54 -19.60 -3.69
C LEU A 161 -4.02 -20.15 -2.34
N SER A 162 -4.74 -21.10 -1.73
CA SER A 162 -4.64 -21.38 -0.29
C SER A 162 -3.64 -22.47 0.11
N GLU A 163 -3.13 -23.29 -0.83
CA GLU A 163 -2.18 -24.34 -0.48
C GLU A 163 -0.73 -23.81 -0.38
N GLY A 164 -0.25 -23.68 0.85
CA GLY A 164 1.18 -23.64 1.18
C GLY A 164 1.82 -22.25 1.37
N VAL A 165 1.10 -21.14 1.18
CA VAL A 165 1.65 -19.79 1.36
C VAL A 165 1.23 -19.19 2.71
N PRO A 166 2.16 -18.76 3.58
CA PRO A 166 1.82 -18.13 4.87
C PRO A 166 1.05 -16.82 4.69
N LEU A 167 -0.23 -16.83 5.08
CA LEU A 167 -1.14 -15.69 5.00
C LEU A 167 -1.36 -15.07 6.38
N HIS A 168 -1.08 -13.77 6.51
CA HIS A 168 -1.34 -13.00 7.72
C HIS A 168 -2.54 -12.09 7.53
N ARG A 169 -3.31 -11.86 8.59
CA ARG A 169 -4.50 -10.98 8.59
C ARG A 169 -4.36 -9.90 9.66
N ALA A 170 -4.71 -8.67 9.30
CA ALA A 170 -4.83 -7.54 10.22
C ALA A 170 -6.18 -6.83 10.03
N VAL A 171 -6.69 -6.21 11.10
CA VAL A 171 -7.86 -5.33 11.06
C VAL A 171 -7.41 -3.98 11.56
N GLN A 172 -7.49 -2.98 10.71
CA GLN A 172 -7.10 -1.61 11.00
C GLN A 172 -8.33 -0.81 11.38
N HIS A 173 -8.28 -0.17 12.54
CA HIS A 173 -9.29 0.74 13.06
C HIS A 173 -8.89 2.21 12.81
N SER A 174 -9.86 3.11 12.90
CA SER A 174 -9.60 4.55 12.78
C SER A 174 -8.57 5.02 13.82
N GLY A 175 -7.61 5.82 13.36
CA GLY A 175 -6.48 6.29 14.15
C GLY A 175 -5.26 5.35 14.13
N GLU A 176 -5.33 4.21 13.45
CA GLU A 176 -4.24 3.23 13.40
C GLU A 176 -3.46 3.28 12.09
N PHE A 177 -2.20 2.86 12.18
CA PHE A 177 -1.30 2.67 11.05
C PHE A 177 -1.19 1.19 10.68
N VAL A 178 -1.04 0.91 9.39
CA VAL A 178 -0.57 -0.38 8.86
C VAL A 178 0.72 -0.14 8.08
N LEU A 179 1.75 -0.91 8.38
CA LEU A 179 3.04 -0.90 7.68
C LEU A 179 3.16 -2.14 6.80
N THR A 180 3.37 -1.93 5.51
CA THR A 180 3.73 -2.96 4.54
C THR A 180 5.24 -2.96 4.33
N LEU A 181 5.86 -4.13 4.44
CA LEU A 181 7.30 -4.34 4.29
C LEU A 181 7.70 -4.52 2.82
N PRO A 182 9.00 -4.39 2.48
CA PRO A 182 9.49 -4.58 1.12
C PRO A 182 9.07 -5.92 0.51
N ARG A 183 8.55 -5.84 -0.73
CA ARG A 183 8.06 -6.97 -1.52
C ARG A 183 6.94 -7.79 -0.84
N ALA A 184 6.36 -7.30 0.25
CA ALA A 184 5.24 -7.97 0.90
C ALA A 184 3.97 -7.78 0.07
N TYR A 185 3.43 -8.90 -0.42
CA TYR A 185 2.16 -8.89 -1.12
C TYR A 185 1.04 -8.58 -0.15
N HIS A 186 0.10 -7.73 -0.56
CA HIS A 186 -1.03 -7.39 0.28
C HIS A 186 -2.30 -7.15 -0.53
N ALA A 187 -3.44 -7.44 0.10
CA ALA A 187 -4.78 -7.27 -0.42
C ALA A 187 -5.74 -6.98 0.73
N GLY A 188 -6.95 -6.55 0.44
CA GLY A 188 -7.92 -6.28 1.49
C GLY A 188 -9.20 -5.63 1.02
N PHE A 189 -10.08 -5.39 1.98
CA PHE A 189 -11.38 -4.77 1.74
C PHE A 189 -11.80 -3.94 2.96
N ASN A 190 -12.84 -3.14 2.78
CA ASN A 190 -13.35 -2.24 3.81
C ASN A 190 -14.71 -2.69 4.33
N SER A 191 -14.97 -2.48 5.62
CA SER A 191 -16.20 -2.95 6.25
C SER A 191 -17.36 -1.96 6.17
N GLY A 192 -17.10 -0.77 5.61
CA GLY A 192 -18.08 0.31 5.50
C GLY A 192 -17.43 1.59 4.98
N PHE A 193 -18.01 2.75 5.31
CA PHE A 193 -17.53 4.03 4.80
C PHE A 193 -16.27 4.48 5.54
N TYR A 194 -15.22 4.85 4.82
CA TYR A 194 -13.92 5.13 5.42
C TYR A 194 -13.11 6.17 4.63
N CYS A 195 -12.12 6.76 5.29
CA CYS A 195 -11.11 7.62 4.67
C CYS A 195 -9.73 7.25 5.20
N ALA A 196 -8.85 6.80 4.32
CA ALA A 196 -7.47 6.43 4.62
C ALA A 196 -6.50 7.19 3.72
N GLU A 197 -5.25 7.29 4.14
CA GLU A 197 -4.16 7.89 3.38
C GLU A 197 -2.96 6.94 3.40
N ALA A 198 -2.23 6.83 2.29
CA ALA A 198 -1.04 5.99 2.21
C ALA A 198 0.14 6.73 1.59
N MET A 199 1.33 6.27 1.96
CA MET A 199 2.59 6.90 1.58
C MET A 199 3.73 5.88 1.63
N ASN A 200 4.69 5.98 0.70
CA ASN A 200 5.90 5.17 0.75
C ASN A 200 7.03 5.78 1.59
N VAL A 201 7.94 4.92 2.07
CA VAL A 201 9.20 5.31 2.73
C VAL A 201 10.32 4.37 2.31
N ALA A 202 11.56 4.86 2.34
CA ALA A 202 12.74 4.09 1.95
C ALA A 202 13.86 4.20 2.99
N PRO A 203 13.76 3.53 4.15
CA PRO A 203 14.87 3.49 5.09
C PRO A 203 16.11 2.85 4.46
N VAL A 204 17.29 3.00 5.08
CA VAL A 204 18.56 2.53 4.48
C VAL A 204 18.54 1.04 4.14
N ASP A 205 17.88 0.20 4.95
CA ASP A 205 17.75 -1.24 4.70
C ASP A 205 16.92 -1.55 3.44
N TRP A 206 16.08 -0.63 2.95
CA TRP A 206 15.35 -0.80 1.69
C TRP A 206 16.29 -0.82 0.46
N LEU A 207 17.49 -0.22 0.53
CA LEU A 207 18.34 -0.06 -0.66
C LEU A 207 18.62 -1.39 -1.38
N GLU A 208 18.83 -2.48 -0.65
CA GLU A 208 19.03 -3.81 -1.23
C GLU A 208 17.75 -4.32 -1.94
N HIS A 209 16.58 -4.09 -1.34
CA HIS A 209 15.30 -4.44 -1.95
C HIS A 209 14.99 -3.61 -3.19
N GLY A 210 15.34 -2.32 -3.17
CA GLY A 210 15.21 -1.39 -4.29
C GLY A 210 16.09 -1.79 -5.48
N GLN A 211 17.34 -2.18 -5.24
CA GLN A 211 18.21 -2.67 -6.31
C GLN A 211 17.61 -3.92 -6.98
N ASN A 212 17.19 -4.91 -6.18
CA ASN A 212 16.54 -6.11 -6.69
C ASN A 212 15.26 -5.78 -7.49
N ALA A 213 14.51 -4.76 -7.09
CA ALA A 213 13.33 -4.32 -7.82
C ALA A 213 13.67 -3.71 -9.19
N VAL A 214 14.74 -2.93 -9.29
CA VAL A 214 15.19 -2.34 -10.57
C VAL A 214 15.67 -3.42 -11.53
N GLU A 215 16.44 -4.41 -11.05
CA GLU A 215 16.87 -5.54 -11.88
C GLU A 215 15.66 -6.33 -12.39
N LEU A 216 14.69 -6.64 -11.52
CA LEU A 216 13.46 -7.33 -11.92
C LEU A 216 12.64 -6.51 -12.93
N CYS A 217 12.54 -5.19 -12.74
CA CYS A 217 11.89 -4.32 -13.71
C CYS A 217 12.62 -4.33 -15.06
N SER A 218 13.95 -4.38 -15.07
CA SER A 218 14.75 -4.49 -16.29
C SER A 218 14.46 -5.80 -17.04
N GLU A 219 14.52 -6.94 -16.34
CA GLU A 219 14.19 -8.25 -16.88
C GLU A 219 12.77 -8.32 -17.46
N GLN A 220 11.82 -7.65 -16.81
CA GLN A 220 10.42 -7.58 -17.23
C GLN A 220 10.12 -6.47 -18.25
N SER A 221 11.13 -5.71 -18.69
CA SER A 221 10.95 -4.54 -19.57
C SER A 221 9.94 -3.51 -19.04
N ARG A 222 9.86 -3.36 -17.72
CA ARG A 222 8.98 -2.41 -17.03
C ARG A 222 9.72 -1.11 -16.72
N LYS A 223 9.00 0.01 -16.86
CA LYS A 223 9.51 1.33 -16.46
C LYS A 223 9.57 1.45 -14.94
N THR A 224 10.60 2.14 -14.46
CA THR A 224 10.79 2.46 -13.04
C THR A 224 10.12 3.79 -12.69
N ALA A 225 9.43 3.85 -11.55
CA ALA A 225 8.83 5.08 -11.02
C ALA A 225 9.85 6.08 -10.45
N ILE A 226 10.96 5.58 -9.88
CA ILE A 226 12.04 6.37 -9.28
C ILE A 226 13.41 5.96 -9.83
N SER A 227 14.40 6.85 -9.72
CA SER A 227 15.80 6.55 -10.03
C SER A 227 16.51 6.00 -8.79
N HIS A 228 16.71 4.68 -8.72
CA HIS A 228 17.36 4.04 -7.58
C HIS A 228 18.79 4.57 -7.34
N ASP A 229 19.61 4.65 -8.39
CA ASP A 229 20.99 5.13 -8.31
C ASP A 229 21.08 6.56 -7.74
N LYS A 230 20.13 7.43 -8.08
CA LYS A 230 20.06 8.78 -7.53
C LYS A 230 19.87 8.75 -6.01
N LEU A 231 18.99 7.88 -5.50
CA LEU A 231 18.73 7.76 -4.07
C LEU A 231 19.93 7.13 -3.34
N LEU A 232 20.56 6.12 -3.94
CA LEU A 232 21.76 5.46 -3.42
C LEU A 232 22.94 6.45 -3.32
N LEU A 233 23.23 7.17 -4.41
CA LEU A 233 24.30 8.18 -4.45
C LEU A 233 24.00 9.36 -3.51
N GLY A 234 22.73 9.77 -3.41
CA GLY A 234 22.30 10.78 -2.44
C GLY A 234 22.58 10.36 -1.01
N SER A 235 22.20 9.13 -0.64
CA SER A 235 22.41 8.54 0.68
C SER A 235 23.91 8.41 1.01
N ALA A 236 24.70 7.91 0.04
CA ALA A 236 26.15 7.80 0.19
C ALA A 236 26.81 9.16 0.41
N ARG A 237 26.41 10.19 -0.36
CA ARG A 237 26.93 11.56 -0.23
C ARG A 237 26.62 12.15 1.15
N GLU A 238 25.40 12.00 1.65
CA GLU A 238 25.03 12.47 3.00
C GLU A 238 25.86 11.78 4.08
N ALA A 239 26.03 10.46 3.99
CA ALA A 239 26.86 9.70 4.93
C ALA A 239 28.33 10.14 4.91
N VAL A 240 28.92 10.32 3.73
CA VAL A 240 30.30 10.81 3.57
C VAL A 240 30.45 12.22 4.16
N GLN A 241 29.49 13.10 3.93
CA GLN A 241 29.49 14.44 4.52
C GLN A 241 29.44 14.40 6.05
N ALA A 242 28.57 13.58 6.62
CA ALA A 242 28.48 13.41 8.08
C ALA A 242 29.77 12.85 8.70
N LEU A 243 30.44 11.92 8.00
CA LEU A 243 31.75 11.40 8.42
C LEU A 243 32.85 12.47 8.34
N TRP A 244 32.82 13.30 7.29
CA TRP A 244 33.75 14.42 7.14
C TRP A 244 33.62 15.44 8.27
N GLU A 245 32.39 15.84 8.58
CA GLU A 245 32.08 16.77 9.68
C GLU A 245 32.57 16.22 11.03
N LYS A 246 32.33 14.93 11.30
CA LYS A 246 32.85 14.26 12.50
C LYS A 246 34.39 14.26 12.56
N SER A 247 35.07 14.01 11.44
CA SER A 247 36.54 14.00 11.37
C SER A 247 37.15 15.39 11.61
N PHE A 248 36.51 16.45 11.13
CA PHE A 248 37.00 17.83 11.25
C PHE A 248 36.71 18.44 12.63
N PHE A 249 35.51 18.23 13.18
CA PHE A 249 35.11 18.80 14.47
C PHE A 249 35.46 17.92 15.68
N GLY A 250 35.61 16.60 15.49
CA GLY A 250 36.10 15.68 16.52
C GLY A 250 37.55 15.92 16.95
N LYS A 251 38.32 16.71 16.20
CA LYS A 251 39.70 17.10 16.53
C LYS A 251 39.84 18.37 17.38
N LYS A 252 38.74 19.09 17.68
CA LYS A 252 38.77 20.38 18.40
C LYS A 252 38.49 20.31 19.91
N THR A 253 38.51 19.13 20.51
CA THR A 253 38.39 18.96 21.97
C THR A 253 39.69 18.41 22.55
N THR A 254 40.64 19.30 22.82
CA THR A 254 41.79 19.10 23.72
C THR A 254 41.93 20.34 24.58
#